data_AF-A0A961TYT2-F1
#
_entry.id   AF-A0A961TYT2-F1
#
_cell.length_a   1.000
_cell.length_b   1.000
_cell.length_c   1.000
_cell.angle_alpha   90.00
_cell.angle_beta   90.00
_cell.angle_gamma   90.00
#
_symmetry.space_group_name_H-M   'P 1'
#
loop_
_entity.id
_entity.type
_entity.pdbx_description
1 polymer ?
#
loop_
_entity_poly.entity_id
_entity_poly.type
_entity_poly.pdbx_seq_one_letter_code
_entity_poly.pdbx_strand_id
1 'polypeptide(L)'
;MIVRTTVKSIQDIMRQDVGVDGDAQRISQLTWLFFLKIIDDQDRELEITKSGYRSPIPERFQWRSWAADPEGITGQALLDFVNDELFPALKGLQVSDRPGDRRRVVRDVFEDAYNYMKSGQLLRQVVNKITQVDFNNLDERRHFGEFYEQLLNDLQSAGNAGEYYTPRAVTAFMVQMIDPHPGEVLFDPACGTGGFLSCAINHMEANYVRTPQQREKMQGALRAVEKKQLPHMLCVTNMLLHGIEDPSFVRHDNTL
;
A
#
# COMPACT_ATOMS: atom_id res chain seq x y z
N MET A 1 -1.00 -18.88 8.74
CA MET A 1 0.26 -19.68 8.75
C MET A 1 1.05 -19.50 7.43
N ILE A 2 0.40 -19.53 6.27
CA ILE A 2 1.05 -19.34 4.94
C ILE A 2 1.66 -17.94 4.78
N VAL A 3 0.88 -16.87 5.01
CA VAL A 3 1.33 -15.47 4.84
C VAL A 3 2.59 -15.16 5.66
N ARG A 4 2.65 -15.58 6.93
CA ARG A 4 3.83 -15.37 7.80
C ARG A 4 5.09 -16.06 7.24
N THR A 5 4.93 -17.27 6.68
CA THR A 5 6.02 -18.02 6.05
C THR A 5 6.46 -17.36 4.74
N THR A 6 5.51 -16.90 3.92
CA THR A 6 5.77 -16.16 2.67
C THR A 6 6.56 -14.90 2.94
N VAL A 7 6.12 -14.12 3.92
CA VAL A 7 6.76 -12.90 4.41
C VAL A 7 8.20 -13.14 4.86
N LYS A 8 8.41 -14.14 5.73
CA LYS A 8 9.74 -14.44 6.24
C LYS A 8 10.67 -14.83 5.08
N SER A 9 10.14 -15.62 4.14
CA SER A 9 10.86 -15.98 2.92
C SER A 9 11.21 -14.75 2.08
N ILE A 10 10.32 -13.76 1.96
CA ILE A 10 10.62 -12.50 1.25
C ILE A 10 11.77 -11.76 1.93
N GLN A 11 11.71 -11.60 3.26
CA GLN A 11 12.78 -10.96 4.02
C GLN A 11 14.12 -11.70 3.86
N ASP A 12 14.11 -13.04 3.90
CA ASP A 12 15.30 -13.87 3.73
C ASP A 12 15.91 -13.77 2.33
N ILE A 13 15.09 -13.61 1.28
CA ILE A 13 15.57 -13.32 -0.08
C ILE A 13 16.19 -11.93 -0.15
N MET A 14 15.52 -10.92 0.40
CA MET A 14 15.99 -9.53 0.34
C MET A 14 17.30 -9.31 1.10
N ARG A 15 17.54 -10.04 2.20
CA ARG A 15 18.82 -10.01 2.94
C ARG A 15 20.03 -10.43 2.10
N GLN A 16 19.82 -11.16 1.01
CA GLN A 16 20.89 -11.58 0.10
C GLN A 16 21.23 -10.50 -0.94
N ASP A 17 20.38 -9.49 -1.12
CA ASP A 17 20.58 -8.42 -2.10
C ASP A 17 21.41 -7.29 -1.49
N VAL A 18 22.55 -6.99 -2.11
CA VAL A 18 23.48 -5.93 -1.67
C VAL A 18 22.89 -4.52 -1.76
N GLY A 19 21.79 -4.34 -2.52
CA GLY A 19 21.12 -3.06 -2.71
C GLY A 19 20.18 -2.66 -1.59
N VAL A 20 19.81 -3.60 -0.71
CA VAL A 20 18.82 -3.38 0.33
C VAL A 20 19.47 -3.49 1.71
N ASP A 21 19.93 -2.35 2.20
CA ASP A 21 20.58 -2.20 3.50
C ASP A 21 19.64 -1.51 4.51
N GLY A 22 19.48 -2.14 5.68
CA GLY A 22 18.58 -1.67 6.73
C GLY A 22 17.08 -1.83 6.45
N ASP A 23 16.27 -1.59 7.48
CA ASP A 23 14.83 -1.88 7.44
C ASP A 23 14.04 -0.85 6.64
N ALA A 24 14.48 0.41 6.60
CA ALA A 24 13.86 1.45 5.79
C ALA A 24 13.89 1.11 4.30
N GLN A 25 15.04 0.69 3.75
CA GLN A 25 15.13 0.31 2.33
C GLN A 25 14.34 -0.96 2.03
N ARG A 26 14.32 -1.94 2.95
CA ARG A 26 13.48 -3.14 2.80
C ARG A 26 12.01 -2.79 2.70
N ILE A 27 11.55 -1.90 3.58
CA ILE A 27 10.15 -1.51 3.61
C ILE A 27 9.79 -0.66 2.39
N SER A 28 10.63 0.30 1.99
CA SER A 28 10.43 1.05 0.75
C SER A 28 10.36 0.13 -0.48
N GLN A 29 11.27 -0.86 -0.57
CA GLN A 29 11.29 -1.84 -1.65
C GLN A 29 10.01 -2.69 -1.68
N LEU A 30 9.54 -3.12 -0.51
CA LEU A 30 8.35 -3.95 -0.41
C LEU A 30 7.07 -3.18 -0.70
N THR A 31 7.01 -1.92 -0.29
CA THR A 31 5.79 -1.12 -0.33
C THR A 31 5.30 -0.93 -1.76
N TRP A 32 6.17 -0.56 -2.71
CA TRP A 32 5.74 -0.38 -4.10
C TRP A 32 5.33 -1.71 -4.76
N LEU A 33 5.98 -2.83 -4.40
CA LEU A 33 5.61 -4.16 -4.89
C LEU A 33 4.22 -4.57 -4.39
N PHE A 34 3.98 -4.42 -3.08
CA PHE A 34 2.69 -4.72 -2.49
C PHE A 34 1.61 -3.80 -3.03
N PHE A 35 1.88 -2.50 -3.16
CA PHE A 35 0.96 -1.56 -3.77
C PHE A 35 0.52 -2.01 -5.17
N LEU A 36 1.46 -2.38 -6.05
CA LEU A 36 1.13 -2.85 -7.40
C LEU A 36 0.33 -4.15 -7.41
N LYS A 37 0.63 -5.09 -6.50
CA LYS A 37 -0.14 -6.32 -6.39
C LYS A 37 -1.56 -6.07 -5.88
N ILE A 38 -1.70 -5.27 -4.82
CA ILE A 38 -3.00 -4.98 -4.20
C ILE A 38 -3.88 -4.21 -5.18
N ILE A 39 -3.35 -3.19 -5.86
CA ILE A 39 -4.14 -2.43 -6.82
C ILE A 39 -4.56 -3.28 -8.02
N ASP A 40 -3.71 -4.19 -8.49
CA ASP A 40 -4.07 -5.09 -9.59
C ASP A 40 -5.15 -6.09 -9.18
N ASP A 41 -5.08 -6.67 -7.98
CA ASP A 41 -6.12 -7.56 -7.45
C ASP A 41 -7.47 -6.84 -7.32
N GLN A 42 -7.47 -5.62 -6.79
CA GLN A 42 -8.66 -4.77 -6.71
C GLN A 42 -9.18 -4.41 -8.10
N ASP A 43 -8.29 -4.06 -9.03
CA ASP A 43 -8.67 -3.70 -10.40
C ASP A 43 -9.37 -4.87 -11.09
N ARG A 44 -8.92 -6.12 -10.89
CA ARG A 44 -9.61 -7.31 -11.42
C ARG A 44 -11.03 -7.43 -10.90
N GLU A 45 -11.24 -7.20 -9.61
CA GLU A 45 -12.58 -7.26 -9.00
C GLU A 45 -13.47 -6.13 -9.53
N LEU A 46 -12.94 -4.91 -9.62
CA LEU A 46 -13.65 -3.74 -10.12
C LEU A 46 -13.99 -3.85 -11.62
N GLU A 47 -13.10 -4.43 -12.43
CA GLU A 47 -13.35 -4.72 -13.85
C GLU A 47 -14.54 -5.66 -14.05
N ILE A 48 -14.78 -6.57 -13.10
CA ILE A 48 -15.91 -7.52 -13.13
C ILE A 48 -17.18 -6.89 -12.56
N THR A 49 -17.07 -6.17 -11.45
CA THR A 49 -18.22 -5.69 -10.66
C THR A 49 -18.74 -4.32 -11.10
N LYS A 50 -17.88 -3.48 -11.68
CA LYS A 50 -18.20 -2.09 -12.03
C LYS A 50 -18.10 -1.88 -13.54
N SER A 51 -19.27 -1.84 -14.18
CA SER A 51 -19.39 -1.58 -15.61
C SER A 51 -18.66 -0.29 -16.02
N GLY A 52 -17.79 -0.39 -17.02
CA GLY A 52 -17.02 0.74 -17.54
C GLY A 52 -15.77 1.11 -16.72
N TYR A 53 -15.46 0.38 -15.65
CA TYR A 53 -14.20 0.53 -14.95
C TYR A 53 -13.02 0.12 -15.83
N ARG A 54 -11.89 0.83 -15.67
CA ARG A 54 -10.61 0.50 -16.30
C ARG A 54 -9.52 0.78 -15.29
N SER A 55 -8.56 -0.14 -15.17
CA SER A 55 -7.37 0.06 -14.34
C SER A 55 -6.68 1.41 -14.68
N PRO A 56 -6.22 2.15 -13.66
CA PRO A 56 -5.39 3.34 -13.87
C PRO A 56 -3.99 2.98 -14.44
N ILE A 57 -3.55 1.72 -14.29
CA ILE A 57 -2.25 1.24 -14.72
C ILE A 57 -2.35 0.70 -16.16
N PRO A 58 -1.49 1.15 -17.09
CA PRO A 58 -1.46 0.61 -18.44
C PRO A 58 -1.20 -0.90 -18.44
N GLU A 59 -1.82 -1.63 -19.36
CA GLU A 59 -1.84 -3.10 -19.41
C GLU A 59 -0.45 -3.74 -19.25
N ARG A 60 0.57 -3.23 -19.95
CA ARG A 60 1.96 -3.72 -19.87
C ARG A 60 2.56 -3.64 -18.45
N PHE A 61 2.09 -2.71 -17.64
CA PHE A 61 2.62 -2.41 -16.30
C PHE A 61 1.77 -2.97 -15.16
N GLN A 62 0.61 -3.56 -15.47
CA GLN A 62 -0.21 -4.26 -14.49
C GLN A 62 0.53 -5.49 -13.96
N TRP A 63 0.36 -5.80 -12.67
CA TRP A 63 1.04 -6.92 -12.03
C TRP A 63 0.80 -8.24 -12.79
N ARG A 64 -0.45 -8.50 -13.18
CA ARG A 64 -0.83 -9.67 -13.99
C ARG A 64 -0.04 -9.85 -15.29
N SER A 65 0.55 -8.80 -15.85
CA SER A 65 1.19 -8.83 -17.16
C SER A 65 2.68 -9.18 -17.11
N TRP A 66 3.41 -8.71 -16.09
CA TRP A 66 4.87 -8.90 -16.01
C TRP A 66 5.31 -9.75 -14.81
N ALA A 67 4.49 -9.83 -13.76
CA ALA A 67 4.84 -10.46 -12.49
C ALA A 67 4.13 -11.80 -12.23
N ALA A 68 3.00 -12.08 -12.90
CA ALA A 68 2.21 -13.28 -12.63
C ALA A 68 2.86 -14.60 -13.11
N ASP A 69 3.63 -14.56 -14.20
CA ASP A 69 4.38 -15.72 -14.69
C ASP A 69 5.62 -15.96 -13.82
N PRO A 70 5.73 -17.11 -13.10
CA PRO A 70 6.89 -17.43 -12.29
C PRO A 70 8.21 -17.53 -13.07
N GLU A 71 8.14 -17.85 -14.37
CA GLU A 71 9.27 -17.96 -15.29
C GLU A 71 9.44 -16.71 -16.18
N GLY A 72 8.69 -15.64 -15.87
CA GLY A 72 8.76 -14.40 -16.61
C GLY A 72 10.10 -13.66 -16.49
N ILE A 73 10.12 -12.45 -17.02
CA ILE A 73 11.27 -11.52 -17.06
C ILE A 73 12.07 -11.52 -15.74
N THR A 74 13.39 -11.73 -15.81
CA THR A 74 14.28 -11.83 -14.63
C THR A 74 15.66 -11.24 -14.94
N GLY A 75 16.55 -11.21 -13.94
CA GLY A 75 17.93 -10.72 -14.09
C GLY A 75 17.98 -9.25 -14.52
N GLN A 76 18.97 -8.87 -15.31
CA GLN A 76 19.16 -7.47 -15.72
C GLN A 76 17.94 -6.91 -16.45
N ALA A 77 17.30 -7.71 -17.31
CA ALA A 77 16.11 -7.29 -18.03
C ALA A 77 14.97 -6.85 -17.10
N LEU A 78 14.79 -7.54 -15.95
CA LEU A 78 13.81 -7.13 -14.95
C LEU A 78 14.16 -5.79 -14.28
N LEU A 79 15.45 -5.57 -14.01
CA LEU A 79 15.89 -4.29 -13.43
C LEU A 79 15.67 -3.14 -14.42
N ASP A 80 16.04 -3.34 -15.68
CA ASP A 80 15.87 -2.34 -16.75
C ASP A 80 14.38 -2.02 -16.93
N PHE A 81 13.53 -3.06 -17.02
CA PHE A 81 12.08 -2.87 -17.09
C PHE A 81 11.52 -2.08 -15.90
N VAL A 82 11.93 -2.42 -14.67
CA VAL A 82 11.43 -1.75 -13.47
C VAL A 82 11.90 -0.28 -13.41
N ASN A 83 13.19 -0.05 -13.63
CA ASN A 83 13.82 1.26 -13.43
C ASN A 83 13.55 2.23 -14.59
N ASP A 84 13.59 1.72 -15.83
CA ASP A 84 13.62 2.56 -17.03
C ASP A 84 12.28 2.61 -17.75
N GLU A 85 11.36 1.68 -17.46
CA GLU A 85 10.05 1.62 -18.12
C GLU A 85 8.88 1.77 -17.14
N LEU A 86 8.77 0.86 -16.16
CA LEU A 86 7.65 0.81 -15.21
C LEU A 86 7.58 2.09 -14.37
N PHE A 87 8.66 2.43 -13.66
CA PHE A 87 8.66 3.57 -12.74
C PHE A 87 8.43 4.90 -13.49
N PRO A 88 9.14 5.21 -14.60
CA PRO A 88 8.89 6.42 -15.38
C PRO A 88 7.45 6.50 -15.91
N ALA A 89 6.88 5.38 -16.37
CA ALA A 89 5.50 5.36 -16.87
C ALA A 89 4.47 5.67 -15.77
N LEU A 90 4.65 5.11 -14.57
CA LEU A 90 3.74 5.35 -13.44
C LEU A 90 3.88 6.78 -12.88
N LYS A 91 5.11 7.32 -12.83
CA LYS A 91 5.37 8.74 -12.52
C LYS A 91 4.75 9.69 -13.54
N GLY A 92 4.70 9.28 -14.81
CA GLY A 92 4.20 10.08 -15.93
C GLY A 92 2.69 9.98 -16.20
N LEU A 93 1.92 9.29 -15.35
CA LEU A 93 0.49 9.12 -15.55
C LEU A 93 -0.23 10.47 -15.63
N GLN A 94 -0.99 10.65 -16.70
CA GLN A 94 -1.82 11.84 -16.91
C GLN A 94 -3.05 11.73 -16.01
N VAL A 95 -3.11 12.59 -15.00
CA VAL A 95 -4.21 12.65 -14.03
C VAL A 95 -5.23 13.65 -14.54
N SER A 96 -6.50 13.29 -14.49
CA SER A 96 -7.59 14.22 -14.76
C SER A 96 -7.97 15.01 -13.50
N ASP A 97 -8.61 16.17 -13.67
CA ASP A 97 -9.14 16.95 -12.54
C ASP A 97 -10.40 16.32 -11.90
N ARG A 98 -10.77 15.11 -12.34
CA ARG A 98 -11.92 14.40 -11.78
C ARG A 98 -11.60 13.94 -10.35
N PRO A 99 -12.47 14.23 -9.37
CA PRO A 99 -12.38 13.63 -8.05
C PRO A 99 -12.38 12.10 -8.15
N GLY A 100 -11.51 11.43 -7.39
CA GLY A 100 -11.39 9.97 -7.37
C GLY A 100 -10.67 9.35 -8.58
N ASP A 101 -9.89 10.13 -9.34
CA ASP A 101 -9.00 9.56 -10.36
C ASP A 101 -7.86 8.77 -9.68
N ARG A 102 -8.02 7.44 -9.61
CA ARG A 102 -7.03 6.51 -9.03
C ARG A 102 -5.62 6.64 -9.65
N ARG A 103 -5.48 7.22 -10.86
CA ARG A 103 -4.15 7.54 -11.42
C ARG A 103 -3.36 8.48 -10.55
N ARG A 104 -4.02 9.40 -9.83
CA ARG A 104 -3.38 10.30 -8.88
C ARG A 104 -2.68 9.51 -7.78
N VAL A 105 -3.39 8.56 -7.17
CA VAL A 105 -2.85 7.68 -6.13
C VAL A 105 -1.63 6.92 -6.64
N VAL A 106 -1.72 6.32 -7.84
CA VAL A 106 -0.59 5.60 -8.44
C VAL A 106 0.59 6.54 -8.66
N ARG A 107 0.37 7.69 -9.28
CA ARG A 107 1.43 8.66 -9.56
C ARG A 107 2.09 9.16 -8.27
N ASP A 108 1.29 9.53 -7.28
CA ASP A 108 1.78 10.09 -6.02
C ASP A 108 2.57 9.02 -5.23
N VAL A 109 2.14 7.75 -5.22
CA VAL A 109 2.93 6.63 -4.67
C VAL A 109 4.28 6.49 -5.39
N PHE A 110 4.28 6.58 -6.72
CA PHE A 110 5.49 6.36 -7.50
C PHE A 110 6.40 7.58 -7.63
N GLU A 111 5.95 8.81 -7.35
CA GLU A 111 6.68 10.08 -7.53
C GLU A 111 8.17 9.97 -7.12
N ASP A 112 8.40 9.54 -5.89
CA ASP A 112 9.72 9.35 -5.29
C ASP A 112 9.99 7.87 -4.90
N ALA A 113 9.34 6.93 -5.59
CA ALA A 113 9.66 5.52 -5.45
C ALA A 113 10.98 5.17 -6.16
N TYR A 114 11.76 4.31 -5.51
CA TYR A 114 13.02 3.76 -6.04
C TYR A 114 13.07 2.25 -5.84
N ASN A 115 13.62 1.54 -6.83
CA ASN A 115 13.98 0.14 -6.67
C ASN A 115 15.41 0.05 -6.12
N TYR A 116 15.51 -0.49 -4.91
CA TYR A 116 16.78 -0.62 -4.18
C TYR A 116 17.50 -1.92 -4.55
N MET A 117 16.77 -2.98 -4.87
CA MET A 117 17.36 -4.27 -5.23
C MET A 117 18.26 -4.18 -6.46
N LYS A 118 19.46 -4.75 -6.36
CA LYS A 118 20.45 -4.79 -7.45
C LYS A 118 20.52 -6.13 -8.17
N SER A 119 19.90 -7.18 -7.63
CA SER A 119 19.78 -8.47 -8.30
C SER A 119 18.37 -8.68 -8.82
N GLY A 120 18.21 -8.63 -10.15
CA GLY A 120 16.93 -8.94 -10.78
C GLY A 120 16.48 -10.40 -10.55
N GLN A 121 17.40 -11.32 -10.27
CA GLN A 121 17.06 -12.70 -9.91
C GLN A 121 16.44 -12.78 -8.51
N LEU A 122 16.98 -12.02 -7.55
CA LEU A 122 16.38 -11.94 -6.20
C LEU A 122 15.06 -11.17 -6.24
N LEU A 123 14.98 -10.09 -7.03
CA LEU A 123 13.74 -9.35 -7.24
C LEU A 123 12.64 -10.25 -7.82
N ARG A 124 12.94 -11.07 -8.83
CA ARG A 124 12.01 -12.08 -9.36
C ARG A 124 11.55 -13.07 -8.29
N GLN A 125 12.46 -13.55 -7.44
CA GLN A 125 12.06 -14.43 -6.33
C GLN A 125 11.10 -13.75 -5.35
N VAL A 126 11.35 -12.48 -4.99
CA VAL A 126 10.44 -11.68 -4.15
C VAL A 126 9.08 -11.54 -4.84
N VAL A 127 9.06 -11.12 -6.11
CA VAL A 127 7.85 -10.98 -6.92
C VAL A 127 7.04 -12.28 -6.93
N ASN A 128 7.69 -13.42 -7.17
CA ASN A 128 7.02 -14.73 -7.20
C ASN A 128 6.39 -15.09 -5.84
N LYS A 129 7.00 -14.69 -4.71
CA LYS A 129 6.40 -14.88 -3.38
C LYS A 129 5.20 -13.98 -3.16
N ILE A 130 5.25 -12.73 -3.61
CA ILE A 130 4.14 -11.78 -3.51
C ILE A 130 2.96 -12.21 -4.38
N THR A 131 3.21 -12.74 -5.58
CA THR A 131 2.19 -13.27 -6.49
C THR A 131 1.35 -14.39 -5.86
N GLN A 132 1.90 -15.14 -4.91
CA GLN A 132 1.19 -16.22 -4.20
C GLN A 132 0.15 -15.74 -3.19
N VAL A 133 0.13 -14.45 -2.87
CA VAL A 133 -0.85 -13.86 -1.94
C VAL A 133 -2.05 -13.34 -2.74
N ASP A 134 -3.24 -13.77 -2.34
CA ASP A 134 -4.51 -13.29 -2.88
C ASP A 134 -5.08 -12.18 -1.97
N PHE A 135 -4.98 -10.92 -2.39
CA PHE A 135 -5.47 -9.79 -1.60
C PHE A 135 -6.98 -9.57 -1.71
N ASN A 136 -7.67 -10.31 -2.58
CA ASN A 136 -9.13 -10.36 -2.62
C ASN A 136 -9.69 -11.36 -1.60
N ASN A 137 -8.87 -12.30 -1.13
CA ASN A 137 -9.21 -13.15 0.00
C ASN A 137 -9.13 -12.35 1.31
N LEU A 138 -10.27 -12.23 2.02
CA LEU A 138 -10.38 -11.45 3.25
C LEU A 138 -9.41 -11.91 4.36
N ASP A 139 -9.23 -13.22 4.52
CA ASP A 139 -8.36 -13.76 5.54
C ASP A 139 -6.90 -13.48 5.18
N GLU A 140 -6.47 -13.74 3.94
CA GLU A 140 -5.10 -13.44 3.51
C GLU A 140 -4.77 -11.95 3.61
N ARG A 141 -5.67 -11.08 3.15
CA ARG A 141 -5.52 -9.62 3.28
C ARG A 141 -5.38 -9.19 4.74
N ARG A 142 -6.20 -9.72 5.66
CA ARG A 142 -6.11 -9.40 7.09
C ARG A 142 -4.78 -9.83 7.68
N HIS A 143 -4.36 -11.08 7.46
CA HIS A 143 -3.08 -11.59 7.95
C HIS A 143 -1.90 -10.79 7.38
N PHE A 144 -2.01 -10.37 6.12
CA PHE A 144 -1.00 -9.53 5.51
C PHE A 144 -0.99 -8.12 6.10
N GLY A 145 -2.16 -7.52 6.36
CA GLY A 145 -2.28 -6.24 7.05
C GLY A 145 -1.65 -6.24 8.44
N GLU A 146 -1.87 -7.30 9.23
CA GLU A 146 -1.20 -7.48 10.53
C GLU A 146 0.33 -7.53 10.40
N PHE A 147 0.82 -8.25 9.37
CA PHE A 147 2.26 -8.27 9.08
C PHE A 147 2.77 -6.89 8.64
N TYR A 148 2.05 -6.20 7.77
CA TYR A 148 2.41 -4.87 7.30
C TYR A 148 2.51 -3.90 8.48
N GLU A 149 1.55 -3.94 9.40
CA GLU A 149 1.61 -3.18 10.65
C GLU A 149 2.81 -3.57 11.53
N GLN A 150 3.16 -4.87 11.58
CA GLN A 150 4.39 -5.29 12.26
C GLN A 150 5.64 -4.68 11.61
N LEU A 151 5.74 -4.68 10.27
CA LEU A 151 6.85 -4.03 9.56
C LEU A 151 6.93 -2.53 9.90
N LEU A 152 5.80 -1.84 9.94
CA LEU A 152 5.76 -0.43 10.30
C LEU A 152 6.26 -0.19 11.75
N ASN A 153 5.89 -1.06 12.70
CA ASN A 153 6.41 -1.01 14.08
C ASN A 153 7.92 -1.28 14.15
N ASP A 154 8.41 -2.24 13.37
CA ASP A 154 9.85 -2.55 13.35
C ASP A 154 10.65 -1.37 12.77
N LEU A 155 10.09 -0.66 11.77
CA LEU A 155 10.67 0.56 11.21
C LEU A 155 10.73 1.71 12.24
N GLN A 156 9.73 1.86 13.10
CA GLN A 156 9.78 2.79 14.23
C GLN A 156 11.00 2.50 15.14
N SER A 157 11.27 1.23 15.38
CA SER A 157 12.33 0.79 16.29
C SER A 157 13.72 0.91 15.65
N ALA A 158 13.81 0.91 14.33
CA ALA A 158 15.03 1.03 13.54
C ALA A 158 15.44 2.51 13.32
N GLY A 159 15.95 3.17 14.36
CA GLY A 159 16.64 4.48 14.26
C GLY A 159 15.72 5.71 14.24
N ASN A 160 16.12 6.77 13.52
CA ASN A 160 15.41 8.08 13.46
C ASN A 160 14.03 8.04 12.75
N ALA A 161 13.53 6.86 12.36
CA ALA A 161 12.22 6.72 11.74
C ALA A 161 11.04 6.75 12.73
N GLY A 162 11.32 6.85 14.04
CA GLY A 162 10.32 7.12 15.07
C GLY A 162 9.55 8.44 14.91
N GLU A 163 9.99 9.34 14.02
CA GLU A 163 9.31 10.62 13.72
C GLU A 163 7.90 10.45 13.12
N TYR A 164 7.55 9.29 12.54
CA TYR A 164 6.33 9.12 11.72
C TYR A 164 5.32 8.12 12.28
N TYR A 165 5.58 7.61 13.47
CA TYR A 165 4.83 6.50 14.02
C TYR A 165 4.39 6.77 15.44
N THR A 166 3.07 6.78 15.63
CA THR A 166 2.46 6.79 16.96
C THR A 166 2.21 5.35 17.40
N PRO A 167 2.64 4.94 18.60
CA PRO A 167 2.42 3.58 19.11
C PRO A 167 0.94 3.18 19.04
N ARG A 168 0.65 1.95 18.58
CA ARG A 168 -0.73 1.49 18.33
C ARG A 168 -1.63 1.50 19.56
N ALA A 169 -1.04 1.28 20.74
CA ALA A 169 -1.77 1.42 22.00
C ALA A 169 -2.34 2.85 22.19
N VAL A 170 -1.60 3.88 21.77
CA VAL A 170 -2.02 5.28 21.88
C VAL A 170 -3.10 5.60 20.84
N THR A 171 -2.88 5.25 19.57
CA THR A 171 -3.88 5.51 18.51
C THR A 171 -5.19 4.76 18.78
N ALA A 172 -5.12 3.50 19.21
CA ALA A 172 -6.29 2.71 19.57
C ALA A 172 -7.03 3.30 20.77
N PHE A 173 -6.31 3.70 21.83
CA PHE A 173 -6.92 4.34 22.98
C PHE A 173 -7.64 5.65 22.60
N MET A 174 -6.98 6.52 21.84
CA MET A 174 -7.59 7.79 21.41
C MET A 174 -8.83 7.57 20.55
N VAL A 175 -8.78 6.61 19.61
CA VAL A 175 -9.95 6.26 18.78
C VAL A 175 -11.08 5.70 19.63
N GLN A 176 -10.80 4.84 20.62
CA GLN A 176 -11.81 4.32 21.55
C GLN A 176 -12.48 5.42 22.36
N MET A 177 -11.74 6.44 22.77
CA MET A 177 -12.27 7.58 23.52
C MET A 177 -13.09 8.54 22.64
N ILE A 178 -12.70 8.71 21.37
CA ILE A 178 -13.42 9.54 20.39
C ILE A 178 -14.70 8.84 19.90
N ASP A 179 -14.65 7.52 19.74
CA ASP A 179 -15.74 6.67 19.25
C ASP A 179 -16.35 7.14 17.90
N PRO A 180 -15.55 7.22 16.82
CA PRO A 180 -16.01 7.76 15.55
C PRO A 180 -17.10 6.87 14.90
N HIS A 181 -18.07 7.51 14.25
CA HIS A 181 -19.18 6.87 13.56
C HIS A 181 -19.11 7.04 12.03
N PRO A 182 -19.63 6.08 11.23
CA PRO A 182 -19.66 6.19 9.78
C PRO A 182 -20.38 7.45 9.29
N GLY A 183 -19.67 8.29 8.53
CA GLY A 183 -20.17 9.55 7.98
C GLY A 183 -19.71 10.79 8.75
N GLU A 184 -19.10 10.63 9.93
CA GLU A 184 -18.41 11.72 10.61
C GLU A 184 -17.08 12.02 9.92
N VAL A 185 -16.79 13.30 9.72
CA VAL A 185 -15.54 13.71 9.08
C VAL A 185 -14.38 13.46 10.04
N LEU A 186 -13.46 12.59 9.61
CA LEU A 186 -12.24 12.29 10.33
C LEU A 186 -11.07 12.86 9.52
N PHE A 187 -10.36 13.82 10.12
CA PHE A 187 -9.24 14.50 9.48
C PHE A 187 -7.95 14.32 10.27
N ASP A 188 -6.94 13.74 9.63
CA ASP A 188 -5.58 13.63 10.15
C ASP A 188 -4.61 14.50 9.33
N PRO A 189 -4.21 15.69 9.82
CA PRO A 189 -3.38 16.63 9.07
C PRO A 189 -1.90 16.21 8.95
N ALA A 190 -1.47 15.17 9.66
CA ALA A 190 -0.09 14.69 9.66
C ALA A 190 -0.08 13.16 9.87
N CYS A 191 -0.68 12.44 8.91
CA CYS A 191 -1.11 11.07 9.15
C CYS A 191 0.01 10.04 9.25
N GLY A 192 1.24 10.40 8.89
CA GLY A 192 2.38 9.48 8.89
C GLY A 192 2.04 8.23 8.08
N THR A 193 2.17 7.06 8.70
CA THR A 193 1.83 5.75 8.10
C THR A 193 0.34 5.38 8.16
N GLY A 194 -0.52 6.34 8.53
CA GLY A 194 -1.97 6.19 8.61
C GLY A 194 -2.45 5.60 9.94
N GLY A 195 -1.76 5.91 11.03
CA GLY A 195 -1.93 5.19 12.28
C GLY A 195 -3.31 5.34 12.93
N PHE A 196 -3.77 6.59 13.02
CA PHE A 196 -5.12 6.91 13.50
C PHE A 196 -6.20 6.45 12.51
N LEU A 197 -5.95 6.59 11.21
CA LEU A 197 -6.89 6.18 10.16
C LEU A 197 -7.20 4.69 10.24
N SER A 198 -6.17 3.83 10.32
CA SER A 198 -6.39 2.37 10.40
C SER A 198 -7.11 1.95 11.67
N CYS A 199 -6.78 2.57 12.82
CA CYS A 199 -7.51 2.35 14.07
C CYS A 199 -8.98 2.78 13.98
N ALA A 200 -9.27 3.95 13.39
CA ALA A 200 -10.62 4.46 13.23
C ALA A 200 -11.47 3.60 12.28
N ILE A 201 -10.88 3.16 11.15
CA ILE A 201 -11.53 2.24 10.22
C ILE A 201 -11.88 0.93 10.94
N ASN A 202 -10.91 0.31 11.62
CA ASN A 202 -11.15 -0.94 12.34
C ASN A 202 -12.21 -0.80 13.45
N HIS A 203 -12.20 0.32 14.17
CA HIS A 203 -13.22 0.63 15.18
C HIS A 203 -14.62 0.73 14.58
N MET A 204 -14.78 1.49 13.50
CA MET A 204 -16.07 1.64 12.82
C MET A 204 -16.56 0.33 12.19
N GLU A 205 -15.66 -0.45 11.58
CA GLU A 205 -15.96 -1.77 11.02
C GLU A 205 -16.46 -2.74 12.11
N ALA A 206 -15.76 -2.80 13.24
CA ALA A 206 -16.12 -3.68 14.35
C ALA A 206 -17.49 -3.30 14.96
N ASN A 207 -17.76 -2.01 15.15
CA ASN A 207 -18.90 -1.56 15.97
C ASN A 207 -20.13 -1.12 15.16
N TYR A 208 -19.95 -0.53 13.98
CA TYR A 208 -21.01 0.25 13.31
C TYR A 208 -21.30 -0.15 11.86
N VAL A 209 -20.30 -0.57 11.08
CA VAL A 209 -20.50 -0.91 9.66
C VAL A 209 -21.13 -2.29 9.54
N ARG A 210 -22.36 -2.35 9.01
CA ARG A 210 -23.11 -3.59 8.75
C ARG A 210 -23.61 -3.68 7.29
N THR A 211 -23.55 -2.58 6.56
CA THR A 211 -24.08 -2.44 5.20
C THR A 211 -23.05 -1.78 4.27
N PRO A 212 -23.11 -2.03 2.95
CA PRO A 212 -22.27 -1.33 1.98
C PRO A 212 -22.40 0.19 2.05
N GLN A 213 -23.61 0.72 2.29
CA GLN A 213 -23.86 2.16 2.38
C GLN A 213 -23.16 2.78 3.61
N GLN A 214 -23.10 2.07 4.74
CA GLN A 214 -22.33 2.54 5.90
C GLN A 214 -20.82 2.53 5.63
N ARG A 215 -20.33 1.51 4.91
CA ARG A 215 -18.92 1.45 4.47
C ARG A 215 -18.59 2.62 3.56
N GLU A 216 -19.45 2.92 2.58
CA GLU A 216 -19.29 4.06 1.68
C GLU A 216 -19.27 5.40 2.45
N LYS A 217 -20.19 5.59 3.41
CA LYS A 217 -20.19 6.78 4.29
C LYS A 217 -18.90 6.92 5.10
N MET A 218 -18.41 5.82 5.65
CA MET A 218 -17.13 5.79 6.39
C MET A 218 -15.98 6.23 5.48
N GLN A 219 -15.80 5.58 4.32
CA GLN A 219 -14.70 5.89 3.40
C GLN A 219 -14.79 7.33 2.87
N GLY A 220 -16.01 7.79 2.53
CA GLY A 220 -16.25 9.14 2.02
C GLY A 220 -15.98 10.27 3.01
N ALA A 221 -15.84 9.97 4.31
CA ALA A 221 -15.63 10.96 5.36
C ALA A 221 -14.15 11.07 5.83
N LEU A 222 -13.27 10.19 5.35
CA LEU A 222 -11.84 10.22 5.70
C LEU A 222 -11.10 11.33 4.96
N ARG A 223 -10.24 12.07 5.65
CA ARG A 223 -9.36 13.09 5.08
C ARG A 223 -7.98 12.96 5.73
N ALA A 224 -6.92 13.06 4.95
CA ALA A 224 -5.57 13.01 5.51
C ALA A 224 -4.56 13.78 4.68
N VAL A 225 -3.50 14.27 5.33
CA VAL A 225 -2.36 14.89 4.68
C VAL A 225 -1.07 14.33 5.28
N GLU A 226 -0.10 14.04 4.43
CA GLU A 226 1.26 13.68 4.82
C GLU A 226 2.26 14.35 3.89
N LYS A 227 3.32 14.91 4.48
CA LYS A 227 4.31 15.73 3.77
C LYS A 227 5.45 14.91 3.20
N LYS A 228 5.88 13.86 3.89
CA LYS A 228 7.04 13.07 3.48
C LYS A 228 6.57 11.88 2.62
N GLN A 229 7.25 11.67 1.50
CA GLN A 229 6.90 10.63 0.54
C GLN A 229 6.77 9.24 1.16
N LEU A 230 7.78 8.79 1.91
CA LEU A 230 7.79 7.41 2.39
C LEU A 230 6.60 7.15 3.34
N PRO A 231 6.36 7.95 4.40
CA PRO A 231 5.14 7.82 5.21
C PRO A 231 3.84 7.90 4.39
N HIS A 232 3.75 8.81 3.42
CA HIS A 232 2.57 8.91 2.53
C HIS A 232 2.31 7.61 1.76
N MET A 233 3.34 7.08 1.10
CA MET A 233 3.29 5.81 0.36
C MET A 233 2.87 4.64 1.26
N LEU A 234 3.42 4.59 2.49
CA LEU A 234 3.08 3.59 3.49
C LEU A 234 1.61 3.72 3.92
N CYS A 235 1.13 4.94 4.16
CA CYS A 235 -0.26 5.20 4.51
C CYS A 235 -1.23 4.77 3.40
N VAL A 236 -0.98 5.18 2.16
CA VAL A 236 -1.82 4.81 1.01
C VAL A 236 -1.91 3.29 0.87
N THR A 237 -0.78 2.58 0.95
CA THR A 237 -0.74 1.11 0.90
C THR A 237 -1.49 0.49 2.08
N ASN A 238 -1.35 1.07 3.28
CA ASN A 238 -2.06 0.61 4.46
C ASN A 238 -3.58 0.78 4.32
N MET A 239 -4.05 1.89 3.73
CA MET A 239 -5.47 2.13 3.47
C MET A 239 -6.04 1.07 2.52
N LEU A 240 -5.32 0.74 1.44
CA LEU A 240 -5.74 -0.32 0.52
C LEU A 240 -5.86 -1.68 1.22
N LEU A 241 -4.92 -2.02 2.11
CA LEU A 241 -4.97 -3.25 2.91
C LEU A 241 -6.17 -3.28 3.87
N HIS A 242 -6.58 -2.12 4.38
CA HIS A 242 -7.78 -1.95 5.20
C HIS A 242 -9.09 -1.91 4.37
N GLY A 243 -9.03 -2.21 3.08
CA GLY A 243 -10.21 -2.30 2.21
C GLY A 243 -10.79 -0.95 1.81
N ILE A 244 -9.99 0.11 1.91
CA ILE A 244 -10.30 1.39 1.25
C ILE A 244 -10.16 1.18 -0.25
N GLU A 245 -11.22 1.48 -1.00
CA GLU A 245 -11.20 1.35 -2.45
C GLU A 245 -10.43 2.52 -3.06
N ASP A 246 -10.72 3.75 -2.63
CA ASP A 246 -10.08 4.95 -3.13
C ASP A 246 -9.34 5.71 -2.01
N PRO A 247 -8.01 5.52 -1.87
CA PRO A 247 -7.22 6.22 -0.86
C PRO A 247 -6.81 7.64 -1.31
N SER A 248 -7.42 8.21 -2.35
CA SER A 248 -7.10 9.57 -2.83
C SER A 248 -7.36 10.69 -1.81
N PHE A 249 -8.05 10.39 -0.70
CA PHE A 249 -8.19 11.29 0.43
C PHE A 249 -6.89 11.51 1.22
N VAL A 250 -5.87 10.66 1.04
CA VAL A 250 -4.53 10.81 1.62
C VAL A 250 -3.69 11.66 0.68
N ARG A 251 -3.61 12.96 0.95
CA ARG A 251 -2.89 13.91 0.10
C ARG A 251 -1.41 13.95 0.45
N HIS A 252 -0.54 13.82 -0.57
CA HIS A 252 0.88 14.17 -0.43
C HIS A 252 1.01 15.70 -0.50
N ASP A 253 0.97 16.35 0.65
CA ASP A 253 0.89 17.81 0.75
C ASP A 253 1.42 18.30 2.11
N ASN A 254 1.52 19.61 2.29
CA ASN A 254 1.87 20.21 3.57
C ASN A 254 0.71 21.07 4.09
N THR A 255 0.29 20.83 5.33
CA THR A 255 -0.77 21.62 5.97
C THR A 255 -0.30 22.95 6.56
N LEU A 256 1.02 23.20 6.58
CA LEU A 256 1.67 24.42 7.04
C LEU A 256 2.16 25.29 5.89
#